data_AF-A0A970ZF44-F1
#
_entry.id   AF-A0A970ZF44-F1
#
_cell.length_a   1.000
_cell.length_b   1.000
_cell.length_c   1.000
_cell.angle_alpha   90.00
_cell.angle_beta   90.00
_cell.angle_gamma   90.00
#
_symmetry.space_group_name_H-M   'P 1'
#
loop_
_entity.id
_entity.type
_entity.pdbx_description
1 polymer ?
#
loop_
_entity_poly.entity_id
_entity_poly.type
_entity_poly.pdbx_seq_one_letter_code
_entity_poly.pdbx_strand_id
1 'polypeptide(L)' 'MKGIKFILFGIAVILVGIGFSCSDKYSLFGFGEIVLFIAGLGLAYYGLKKE' A
#
# COMPACT_ATOMS: atom_id res chain seq x y z
N MET A 1 -3.58 14.65 14.81
CA MET A 1 -4.17 13.61 13.91
C MET A 1 -3.67 13.71 12.45
N LYS A 2 -2.42 14.09 12.18
CA LYS A 2 -1.89 14.11 10.79
C LYS A 2 -1.22 12.78 10.39
N GLY A 3 -0.54 12.10 11.33
CA GLY A 3 0.12 10.80 11.12
C GLY A 3 -0.82 9.66 10.72
N ILE A 4 -1.88 9.44 11.51
CA ILE A 4 -2.93 8.43 11.25
C ILE A 4 -3.52 8.46 9.83
N LYS A 5 -3.62 9.63 9.19
CA LYS A 5 -4.14 9.73 7.81
C LYS A 5 -3.21 9.07 6.79
N PHE A 6 -1.89 9.20 6.99
CA PHE A 6 -0.89 8.55 6.15
C PHE A 6 -0.81 7.05 6.43
N ILE A 7 -1.04 6.63 7.68
CA ILE A 7 -1.15 5.21 8.05
C ILE A 7 -2.34 4.56 7.33
N LEU A 8 -3.54 5.15 7.45
CA LEU A 8 -4.73 4.64 6.74
C LEU A 8 -4.53 4.62 5.22
N PHE A 9 -3.92 5.67 4.67
CA PHE A 9 -3.66 5.75 3.23
C PHE A 9 -2.67 4.67 2.78
N GLY A 10 -1.59 4.42 3.53
CA GLY A 10 -0.64 3.35 3.25
C GLY A 10 -1.29 1.96 3.29
N ILE A 11 -2.14 1.71 4.28
CA ILE A 11 -2.91 0.45 4.39
C ILE A 11 -3.86 0.29 3.20
N ALA A 12 -4.54 1.36 2.76
CA ALA A 12 -5.41 1.32 1.60
C ALA A 12 -4.66 0.95 0.32
N VAL A 13 -3.46 1.50 0.11
CA VAL A 13 -2.60 1.16 -1.04
C VAL A 13 -2.18 -0.31 -1.02
N ILE A 14 -1.84 -0.85 0.16
CA ILE A 14 -1.51 -2.28 0.33
C ILE A 14 -2.70 -3.16 -0.04
N LEU A 15 -3.90 -2.83 0.45
CA LEU A 15 -5.12 -3.59 0.15
C LEU A 15 -5.47 -3.58 -1.34
N VAL A 16 -5.28 -2.44 -2.02
CA VAL A 16 -5.45 -2.35 -3.47
C VAL A 16 -4.44 -3.26 -4.20
N GLY A 17 -3.16 -3.23 -3.80
CA GLY A 17 -2.15 -4.11 -4.36
C GLY A 17 -2.48 -5.59 -4.20
N ILE A 18 -2.92 -6.01 -3.01
CA ILE A 18 -3.36 -7.40 -2.75
C ILE A 18 -4.62 -7.74 -3.58
N GLY A 19 -5.55 -6.81 -3.74
CA GLY A 19 -6.73 -6.99 -4.59
C GLY A 19 -6.37 -7.24 -6.06
N PHE A 20 -5.34 -6.57 -6.57
CA PHE A 20 -4.79 -6.82 -7.89
C PHE A 20 -4.08 -8.18 -8.00
N SER A 21 -3.37 -8.62 -6.95
CA SER A 21 -2.77 -9.98 -6.92
C SER A 21 -3.79 -11.12 -6.92
N CYS A 22 -4.99 -10.88 -6.40
CA CYS A 22 -6.03 -11.91 -6.34
C CYS A 22 -6.78 -12.11 -7.67
N SER A 23 -6.47 -11.33 -8.70
CA SER A 23 -7.15 -11.40 -9.99
C SER A 23 -6.17 -11.66 -11.13
N ASP A 24 -6.18 -12.88 -11.68
CA ASP A 24 -5.32 -13.30 -12.80
C ASP A 24 -5.48 -12.42 -14.07
N LYS A 25 -6.60 -11.71 -14.20
CA LYS A 25 -6.89 -10.80 -15.32
C LYS A 25 -6.26 -9.42 -15.17
N TYR A 26 -5.93 -9.02 -13.95
CA TYR A 26 -5.43 -7.68 -13.62
C TYR A 26 -4.08 -7.70 -12.89
N SER A 27 -3.47 -8.88 -12.72
CA SER A 27 -2.15 -9.02 -12.12
C SER A 27 -1.12 -8.25 -12.96
N LEU A 28 -0.36 -7.39 -12.31
CA LEU A 28 0.70 -6.57 -12.91
C LEU A 28 1.99 -7.39 -13.06
N PHE A 29 1.85 -8.68 -13.41
CA PHE A 29 2.97 -9.63 -13.48
C PHE A 29 3.72 -9.81 -12.15
N GLY A 30 3.08 -9.53 -11.01
CA GLY A 30 3.67 -9.60 -9.66
C GLY A 30 4.58 -8.43 -9.31
N PHE A 31 5.23 -7.79 -10.30
CA PHE A 31 6.14 -6.67 -10.07
C PHE A 31 5.38 -5.41 -9.61
N GLY A 32 4.25 -5.09 -10.24
CA GLY A 32 3.45 -3.93 -9.85
C GLY A 32 2.85 -4.07 -8.45
N GLU A 33 2.48 -5.29 -8.05
CA GLU A 33 1.95 -5.57 -6.72
C GLU A 33 3.02 -5.41 -5.63
N ILE A 34 4.26 -5.84 -5.89
CA ILE A 34 5.40 -5.63 -4.99
C ILE A 34 5.71 -4.14 -4.81
N VAL A 35 5.69 -3.36 -5.90
CA VAL A 35 5.92 -1.91 -5.83
C VAL A 35 4.84 -1.21 -5.01
N LEU A 36 3.57 -1.56 -5.22
CA LEU A 36 2.44 -1.04 -4.44
C LEU A 36 2.56 -1.40 -2.95
N PHE A 37 3.00 -2.63 -2.65
CA PHE A 37 3.20 -3.08 -1.28
C PHE A 37 4.31 -2.28 -0.56
N ILE A 38 5.46 -2.07 -1.21
CA ILE A 38 6.56 -1.28 -0.67
C ILE A 38 6.16 0.19 -0.51
N ALA A 39 5.47 0.76 -1.49
CA ALA A 39 5.00 2.14 -1.42
C ALA A 39 4.00 2.36 -0.27
N GLY A 40 3.06 1.43 -0.09
CA GLY A 40 2.09 1.47 1.00
C GLY A 40 2.73 1.32 2.37
N LEU A 41 3.73 0.42 2.52
CA LEU A 41 4.54 0.30 3.73
C LEU A 41 5.31 1.58 4.05
N GLY A 42 5.93 2.20 3.03
CA GLY A 42 6.65 3.47 3.19
C GLY A 42 5.74 4.60 3.65
N LEU A 43 4.53 4.69 3.10
CA LEU A 43 3.51 5.66 3.51
C LEU A 43 3.02 5.42 4.94
N ALA A 44 2.80 4.16 5.32
CA ALA A 44 2.42 3.81 6.68
C ALA A 44 3.52 4.14 7.69
N TYR A 45 4.77 3.80 7.38
CA TYR A 45 5.93 4.13 8.22
C TYR A 45 6.14 5.65 8.34
N TYR A 46 5.97 6.39 7.25
CA TYR A 46 6.03 7.85 7.27
C TYR A 46 4.94 8.45 8.17
N GLY A 47 3.74 7.88 8.14
CA GLY A 47 2.63 8.27 9.02
C GLY A 47 2.95 8.04 10.49
N LEU A 48 3.54 6.89 10.82
CA LEU A 48 4.02 6.53 12.17
C LEU A 48 5.09 7.49 12.67
N LYS A 49 6.05 7.88 11.82
CA LYS A 49 7.12 8.82 12.19
C LYS A 49 6.63 10.26 12.39
N LYS A 50 5.46 10.60 11.84
CA LYS A 50 4.86 11.94 11.90
C LYS A 50 3.82 12.10 13.01
N GLU A 51 3.52 11.03 13.73
CA GLU A 51 2.66 11.03 14.92
C GLU A 51 3.46 11.42 16.16
#